data_AF-A0A655CNI0-F1
#
_entry.id   AF-A0A655CNI0-F1
#
_cell.length_a   1.000
_cell.length_b   1.000
_cell.length_c   1.000
_cell.angle_alpha   90.00
_cell.angle_beta   90.00
_cell.angle_gamma   90.00
#
_symmetry.space_group_name_H-M   'P 1'
#
loop_
_entity.id
_entity.type
_entity.pdbx_description
1 polymer ?
#
loop_
_entity_poly.entity_id
_entity_poly.type
_entity_poly.pdbx_seq_one_letter_code
_entity_poly.pdbx_strand_id
1 'polypeptide(L)' 'MMQKRRGEVFYARPEFCTDNGAMIAYAGMVRFKAGVTADLGVTVRPRWPLAELPAA' A
#
# COMPACT_ATOMS: atom_id res chain seq x y z
N MET A 1 -1.95 21.20 16.28
CA MET A 1 -3.20 20.85 15.56
C MET A 1 -3.77 19.52 16.07
N MET A 2 -3.03 18.41 16.01
CA MET A 2 -3.54 17.08 16.42
C MET A 2 -3.89 16.97 17.91
N GLN A 3 -3.08 17.56 18.81
CA GLN A 3 -3.40 17.63 20.25
C GLN A 3 -4.74 18.34 20.52
N LYS A 4 -5.01 19.46 19.82
CA LYS A 4 -6.30 20.18 19.93
C LYS A 4 -7.49 19.35 19.42
N ARG A 5 -7.24 18.45 18.46
CA ARG A 5 -8.23 17.52 17.89
C ARG A 5 -8.27 16.17 18.60
N ARG A 6 -7.47 15.98 19.66
CA ARG A 6 -7.29 14.70 20.38
C ARG A 6 -7.01 13.52 19.43
N GLY A 7 -6.20 13.74 18.41
CA GLY A 7 -5.84 12.73 17.42
C GLY A 7 -4.34 12.43 17.38
N GLU A 8 -3.99 11.42 16.60
CA GLU A 8 -2.61 10.99 16.34
C GLU A 8 -2.28 11.18 14.86
N VAL A 9 -0.99 11.31 14.55
CA VAL A 9 -0.48 11.43 13.18
C VAL A 9 0.56 10.35 12.93
N PHE A 10 0.52 9.79 11.73
CA PHE A 10 1.42 8.74 11.30
C PHE A 10 2.04 9.14 9.97
N TYR A 11 3.35 8.99 9.88
CA TYR A 11 4.14 9.17 8.66
C TYR A 11 5.22 8.11 8.63
N ALA A 12 5.62 7.73 7.41
CA ALA A 12 6.77 6.87 7.24
C ALA A 12 8.06 7.63 7.58
N ARG A 13 9.17 6.90 7.73
CA ARG A 13 10.51 7.52 7.75
C ARG A 13 10.78 8.18 6.39
N PRO A 14 11.60 9.24 6.30
CA PRO A 14 11.83 9.96 5.04
C PRO A 14 12.22 9.07 3.84
N GLU A 15 13.08 8.08 4.05
CA GLU A 15 13.49 7.12 3.02
C GLU A 15 12.37 6.19 2.54
N PHE A 16 11.25 6.15 3.27
CA PHE A 16 10.04 5.40 2.93
C PHE A 16 8.90 6.32 2.45
N CYS A 17 9.09 7.63 2.41
CA CYS A 17 8.08 8.57 1.91
C CYS A 17 8.08 8.67 0.37
N THR A 18 9.23 8.51 -0.28
CA THR A 18 9.36 8.46 -1.75
C THR A 18 9.18 7.04 -2.28
N ASP A 19 9.03 6.89 -3.59
CA ASP A 19 8.96 5.57 -4.23
C ASP A 19 10.15 4.68 -3.84
N ASN A 20 9.85 3.51 -3.29
CA ASN A 20 10.86 2.57 -2.79
C ASN A 20 10.34 1.12 -2.87
N GLY A 21 11.27 0.16 -2.90
CA GLY A 21 10.92 -1.27 -2.94
C GLY A 21 10.38 -1.81 -1.61
N ALA A 22 10.69 -1.19 -0.47
CA ALA A 22 10.30 -1.69 0.84
C ALA A 22 8.78 -1.63 1.04
N MET A 23 8.13 -0.54 0.62
CA MET A 23 6.67 -0.43 0.68
C MET A 23 5.96 -1.42 -0.23
N ILE A 24 6.54 -1.71 -1.41
CA ILE A 24 5.98 -2.70 -2.36
C ILE A 24 6.10 -4.11 -1.78
N ALA A 25 7.23 -4.46 -1.19
CA ALA A 25 7.41 -5.75 -0.50
C ALA A 25 6.42 -5.92 0.66
N TYR A 26 6.22 -4.88 1.48
CA TYR A 26 5.25 -4.90 2.58
C TYR A 26 3.81 -5.07 2.07
N ALA A 27 3.39 -4.25 1.10
CA ALA A 27 2.05 -4.33 0.53
C ALA A 27 1.79 -5.67 -0.19
N GLY A 28 2.81 -6.22 -0.86
CA GLY A 28 2.78 -7.54 -1.48
C GLY A 28 2.58 -8.66 -0.45
N MET A 29 3.31 -8.63 0.67
CA MET A 29 3.09 -9.57 1.77
C MET A 29 1.67 -9.46 2.33
N VAL A 30 1.17 -8.24 2.56
CA VAL A 30 -0.20 -8.02 3.07
C VAL A 30 -1.24 -8.60 2.10
N ARG A 31 -1.09 -8.33 0.80
CA ARG A 31 -1.96 -8.88 -0.26
C ARG A 31 -1.91 -10.40 -0.35
N PHE A 32 -0.72 -10.97 -0.26
CA PHE A 32 -0.54 -12.42 -0.27
C PHE A 32 -1.22 -13.08 0.93
N LYS A 33 -1.08 -12.50 2.13
CA LYS A 33 -1.80 -12.96 3.33
C LYS A 33 -3.32 -12.86 3.21
N ALA A 34 -3.82 -11.94 2.38
CA ALA A 34 -5.24 -11.82 2.02
C ALA A 34 -5.67 -12.73 0.85
N GLY A 35 -4.81 -13.64 0.39
CA GLY A 35 -5.13 -14.60 -0.67
C GLY A 35 -5.00 -14.07 -2.11
N VAL A 36 -4.45 -12.86 -2.31
CA VAL A 36 -4.24 -12.31 -3.65
C VAL A 36 -2.96 -12.87 -4.26
N THR A 37 -3.10 -13.62 -5.36
CA THR A 37 -2.01 -14.17 -6.17
C THR A 37 -2.29 -13.93 -7.65
N ALA A 38 -1.25 -14.02 -8.50
CA ALA A 38 -1.38 -13.96 -9.95
C ALA A 38 -0.89 -15.27 -10.57
N ASP A 39 -1.35 -15.56 -11.79
CA ASP A 39 -0.75 -16.61 -12.62
C ASP A 39 0.61 -16.14 -13.21
N LEU A 40 1.18 -16.91 -14.13
CA LEU A 40 2.46 -16.55 -14.78
C LEU A 40 2.31 -15.46 -15.85
N GLY A 41 1.09 -15.03 -16.17
CA GLY A 41 0.82 -13.94 -17.09
C GLY A 41 1.25 -12.60 -16.49
N VAL A 42 1.81 -11.72 -17.33
CA VAL A 42 2.22 -10.37 -16.90
C VAL A 42 1.13 -9.39 -17.27
N THR A 43 0.36 -8.94 -16.27
CA THR A 43 -0.65 -7.89 -16.43
C THR A 43 -0.19 -6.60 -15.77
N VAL A 44 -0.23 -5.49 -16.51
CA VAL A 44 0.05 -4.15 -15.99
C VAL A 44 -1.15 -3.24 -16.23
N ARG A 45 -1.38 -2.29 -15.31
CA ARG A 45 -2.50 -1.35 -15.39
C ARG A 45 -2.00 0.08 -15.16
N PRO A 46 -1.66 0.84 -16.23
CA PRO A 46 -1.11 2.20 -16.11
C PRO A 46 -2.05 3.20 -15.40
N ARG A 47 -3.37 2.96 -15.50
CA ARG A 47 -4.40 3.70 -14.77
C ARG A 47 -5.14 2.75 -13.85
N TRP A 48 -4.69 2.68 -12.60
CA TRP A 48 -5.26 1.79 -11.58
C TRP A 48 -5.77 2.60 -10.38
N PRO A 49 -7.08 2.89 -10.32
CA PRO A 49 -7.67 3.62 -9.20
C PRO A 49 -7.63 2.82 -7.90
N LEU A 50 -7.16 3.45 -6.82
CA LEU A 50 -7.01 2.81 -5.51
C LEU A 50 -8.34 2.27 -4.95
N ALA A 51 -9.45 2.96 -5.22
CA ALA A 51 -10.78 2.60 -4.71
C ALA A 51 -11.37 1.34 -5.34
N GLU A 52 -10.81 0.83 -6.44
CA GLU A 52 -11.26 -0.40 -7.09
C GLU A 52 -10.64 -1.67 -6.47
N LEU A 53 -9.70 -1.51 -5.54
CA LEU A 53 -9.07 -2.64 -4.89
C LEU A 53 -10.09 -3.36 -3.98
N PRO A 54 -10.09 -4.71 -3.95
CA PRO A 54 -10.99 -5.45 -3.08
C PRO A 54 -10.63 -5.19 -1.61
N ALA A 55 -11.66 -5.19 -0.76
CA ALA A 55 -11.48 -5.33 0.68
C ALA A 55 -10.76 -6.65 0.98
N ALA A 56 -9.88 -6.62 1.97
CA ALA A 56 -9.15 -7.79 2.46
C ALA A 56 -9.90 -8.43 3.64
#